data_AF-A0A3N0B1Z0-F1
#
_entry.id   AF-A0A3N0B1Z0-F1
#
_cell.length_a   1.000
_cell.length_b   1.000
_cell.length_c   1.000
_cell.angle_alpha   90.00
_cell.angle_beta   90.00
_cell.angle_gamma   90.00
#
_symmetry.space_group_name_H-M   'P 1'
#
loop_
_entity.id
_entity.type
_entity.pdbx_description
1 polymer ?
#
loop_
_entity_poly.entity_id
_entity_poly.type
_entity_poly.pdbx_seq_one_letter_code
_entity_poly.pdbx_strand_id
1 'polypeptide(L)'
;MSCFDLNAAEGSYWEQRRAPIEKLPTLQDLLACCNVDAFVRVVLDEHAARLCTPCGDDSSKRRRKKERRLACTLDSMKRMSIKRKCGRDRVLLPREFFISHEQMGLIERRVGVWLVHRADVPLARAVLEAHPDDPVEQGVSLPEHSLSLAPWEDALSSRVWLGGSWNLYERYLVLSSAFWEMTHFGFDRDCVAAAQARAKTKTPPEDTVVDGCLSVTVSDLRLRRATDFGLIVPDRFDEARRACFATRVARLNRAADLDLCCRIVDLDEGRGS
;
A
#
# COMPACT_ATOMS: atom_id res chain seq x y z
N MET A 1 15.26 13.17 2.03
CA MET A 1 16.32 12.25 1.53
C MET A 1 15.67 11.23 0.63
N SER A 2 15.93 11.26 -0.68
CA SER A 2 15.47 10.22 -1.62
C SER A 2 16.49 10.09 -2.74
N CYS A 3 17.61 9.42 -2.44
CA CYS A 3 18.49 8.85 -3.47
C CYS A 3 18.02 7.41 -3.71
N PHE A 4 16.92 7.28 -4.45
CA PHE A 4 16.55 6.02 -5.09
C PHE A 4 16.93 6.18 -6.55
N ASP A 5 18.15 5.78 -6.91
CA ASP A 5 18.56 5.65 -8.31
C ASP A 5 17.87 4.42 -8.90
N LEU A 6 16.60 4.57 -9.23
CA LEU A 6 15.80 3.57 -9.92
C LEU A 6 16.12 3.67 -11.41
N ASN A 7 17.06 2.86 -11.87
CA ASN A 7 17.22 2.63 -13.30
C ASN A 7 16.19 1.58 -13.73
N ALA A 8 15.16 2.01 -14.47
CA ALA A 8 14.33 1.06 -15.20
C ALA A 8 15.18 0.37 -16.27
N ALA A 9 14.97 -0.94 -16.48
CA ALA A 9 15.43 -1.55 -17.72
C ALA A 9 14.68 -0.87 -18.88
N GLU A 10 15.40 -0.43 -19.92
CA GLU A 10 14.81 0.15 -21.13
C GLU A 10 13.76 -0.81 -21.69
N GLY A 11 12.50 -0.36 -21.75
CA GLY A 11 11.38 -1.19 -22.21
C GLY A 11 10.04 -0.44 -22.22
N SER A 12 9.28 -0.64 -23.30
CA SER A 12 8.02 0.05 -23.59
C SER A 12 6.88 -0.22 -22.58
N TYR A 13 7.04 -1.17 -21.66
CA TYR A 13 6.01 -1.58 -20.72
C TYR A 13 5.74 -0.57 -19.61
N TRP A 14 6.65 0.36 -19.35
CA TRP A 14 6.48 1.40 -18.35
C TRP A 14 5.69 2.60 -18.92
N GLU A 15 5.82 2.87 -20.21
CA GLU A 15 5.12 3.97 -20.89
C GLU A 15 3.80 3.47 -21.50
N GLN A 16 2.88 3.06 -20.63
CA GLN A 16 1.58 2.55 -21.08
C GLN A 16 0.65 3.70 -21.42
N ARG A 17 0.47 3.95 -22.72
CA ARG A 17 -0.67 4.71 -23.23
C ARG A 17 -1.94 3.87 -23.11
N ARG A 18 -3.12 4.50 -23.25
CA ARG A 18 -4.40 3.77 -23.31
C ARG A 18 -4.28 2.64 -24.33
N ALA A 19 -4.48 1.41 -23.88
CA ALA A 19 -4.35 0.20 -24.67
C ALA A 19 -5.44 -0.79 -24.26
N PRO A 20 -5.94 -1.61 -25.19
CA PRO A 20 -6.90 -2.67 -24.86
C PRO A 20 -6.26 -3.67 -23.89
N ILE A 21 -7.07 -4.24 -23.00
CA ILE A 21 -6.65 -5.17 -21.94
C ILE A 21 -5.78 -6.32 -22.49
N GLU A 22 -6.08 -6.79 -23.70
CA GLU A 22 -5.36 -7.89 -24.34
C GLU A 22 -3.90 -7.55 -24.68
N LYS A 23 -3.58 -6.26 -24.83
CA LYS A 23 -2.23 -5.74 -25.12
C LYS A 23 -1.46 -5.34 -23.86
N LEU A 24 -2.13 -5.23 -22.70
CA LEU A 24 -1.46 -4.93 -21.44
C LEU A 24 -0.50 -6.06 -21.04
N PRO A 25 0.66 -5.77 -20.45
CA PRO A 25 1.55 -6.80 -19.92
C PRO A 25 0.88 -7.56 -18.77
N THR A 26 1.31 -8.80 -18.53
CA THR A 26 0.92 -9.50 -17.31
C THR A 26 1.73 -9.01 -16.11
N LEU A 27 1.27 -9.31 -14.90
CA LEU A 27 2.03 -9.05 -13.68
C LEU A 27 3.40 -9.74 -13.73
N GLN A 28 3.47 -10.96 -14.26
CA GLN A 28 4.74 -11.65 -14.48
C GLN A 28 5.68 -10.87 -15.40
N ASP A 29 5.17 -10.36 -16.53
CA ASP A 29 5.97 -9.62 -17.51
C ASP A 29 6.59 -8.36 -16.84
N LEU A 30 5.82 -7.63 -16.03
CA LEU A 30 6.31 -6.45 -15.31
C LEU A 30 7.30 -6.80 -14.18
N LEU A 31 7.02 -7.83 -13.39
CA LEU A 31 7.94 -8.30 -12.36
C LEU A 31 9.28 -8.73 -12.99
N ALA A 32 9.25 -9.36 -14.17
CA ALA A 32 10.45 -9.73 -14.92
C ALA A 32 11.32 -8.51 -15.27
N CYS A 33 10.70 -7.39 -15.64
CA CYS A 33 11.37 -6.12 -15.96
C CYS A 33 11.91 -5.34 -14.76
N CYS A 34 11.51 -5.66 -13.52
CA CYS A 34 11.99 -4.96 -12.34
C CYS A 34 13.47 -5.24 -12.07
N ASN A 35 14.23 -4.18 -11.78
CA ASN A 35 15.49 -4.27 -11.04
C ASN A 35 15.22 -4.92 -9.67
N VAL A 36 15.82 -6.08 -9.42
CA VAL A 36 15.54 -6.94 -8.26
C VAL A 36 15.92 -6.25 -6.95
N ASP A 37 17.09 -5.61 -6.87
CA ASP A 37 17.57 -4.99 -5.64
C ASP A 37 16.70 -3.80 -5.24
N ALA A 38 16.36 -2.94 -6.22
CA ALA A 38 15.41 -1.85 -6.01
C ALA A 38 14.04 -2.37 -5.55
N PHE A 39 13.53 -3.41 -6.20
CA PHE A 39 12.23 -3.99 -5.89
C PHE A 39 12.16 -4.55 -4.47
N VAL A 40 13.15 -5.36 -4.09
CA VAL A 40 13.24 -5.96 -2.76
C VAL A 40 13.35 -4.88 -1.67
N ARG A 41 14.10 -3.81 -1.93
CA ARG A 41 14.18 -2.67 -1.01
C ARG A 41 12.83 -2.00 -0.81
N VAL A 42 12.10 -1.71 -1.90
CA VAL A 42 10.74 -1.15 -1.81
C VAL A 42 9.83 -2.08 -1.00
N VAL A 43 9.84 -3.39 -1.25
CA VAL A 43 9.04 -4.35 -0.47
C VAL A 43 9.35 -4.28 1.03
N LEU A 44 10.63 -4.25 1.40
CA LEU A 44 11.04 -4.24 2.80
C LEU A 44 10.73 -2.92 3.50
N ASP A 45 11.07 -1.81 2.86
CA ASP A 45 11.01 -0.48 3.46
C ASP A 45 9.55 0.02 3.52
N GLU A 46 8.69 -0.41 2.59
CA GLU A 46 7.32 0.08 2.49
C GLU A 46 6.28 -0.89 3.06
N HIS A 47 6.44 -2.20 2.86
CA HIS A 47 5.41 -3.17 3.26
C HIS A 47 5.81 -3.92 4.53
N ALA A 48 7.02 -4.45 4.59
CA ALA A 48 7.48 -5.20 5.76
C ALA A 48 7.68 -4.33 7.00
N ALA A 49 8.27 -3.13 6.85
CA ALA A 49 8.53 -2.21 7.96
C ALA A 49 7.24 -1.68 8.62
N ARG A 50 6.14 -1.59 7.86
CA ARG A 50 4.86 -1.06 8.35
C ARG A 50 4.04 -2.08 9.15
N LEU A 51 4.16 -3.39 8.84
CA LEU A 51 3.36 -4.45 9.45
C LEU A 51 4.10 -5.20 10.56
N CYS A 52 5.43 -5.24 10.51
CA CYS A 52 6.21 -5.80 11.59
C CYS A 52 6.26 -4.79 12.75
N THR A 53 5.51 -5.05 13.84
CA THR A 53 5.87 -4.52 15.17
C THR A 53 7.39 -4.68 15.33
N PRO A 54 8.17 -3.68 15.79
CA PRO A 54 9.63 -3.79 15.89
C PRO A 54 10.00 -5.01 16.75
N CYS A 55 10.16 -6.14 16.08
CA CYS A 55 10.17 -7.44 16.70
C CYS A 55 11.63 -7.77 17.01
N GLY A 56 12.23 -7.00 17.93
CA GLY A 56 13.64 -7.08 18.30
C GLY A 56 14.59 -6.74 17.14
N ASP A 57 15.87 -6.54 17.46
CA ASP A 57 16.92 -6.08 16.55
C ASP A 57 16.78 -6.60 15.11
N ASP A 58 16.50 -5.69 14.19
CA ASP A 58 16.51 -5.93 12.75
C ASP A 58 17.98 -6.00 12.30
N SER A 59 18.71 -7.00 12.83
CA SER A 59 20.13 -7.18 12.56
C SER A 59 20.36 -7.24 11.05
N SER A 60 21.49 -6.70 10.60
CA SER A 60 21.88 -6.71 9.18
C SER A 60 21.84 -8.12 8.58
N LYS A 61 22.13 -9.16 9.38
CA LYS A 61 22.01 -10.57 9.00
C LYS A 61 20.55 -10.98 8.71
N ARG A 62 19.60 -10.60 9.58
CA ARG A 62 18.18 -10.91 9.39
C ARG A 62 17.61 -10.17 8.18
N ARG A 63 17.97 -8.91 8.00
CA ARG A 63 17.59 -8.13 6.81
C ARG A 63 18.09 -8.79 5.52
N ARG A 64 19.38 -9.15 5.45
CA ARG A 64 19.96 -9.87 4.30
C ARG A 64 19.27 -11.20 4.01
N LYS A 65 18.82 -11.93 5.04
CA LYS A 65 18.04 -13.17 4.86
C LYS A 65 16.66 -12.89 4.25
N LYS A 66 15.95 -11.85 4.71
CA LYS A 66 14.67 -11.42 4.13
C LYS A 66 14.87 -10.99 2.67
N GLU A 67 15.91 -10.19 2.37
CA GLU A 67 16.27 -9.75 1.02
C GLU A 67 16.49 -10.93 0.07
N ARG A 68 17.34 -11.91 0.47
CA ARG A 68 17.58 -13.12 -0.33
C ARG A 68 16.32 -13.92 -0.58
N ARG A 69 15.47 -14.08 0.44
CA ARG A 69 14.20 -14.81 0.32
C ARG A 69 13.25 -14.12 -0.66
N LEU A 70 13.13 -12.80 -0.58
CA LEU A 70 12.32 -12.00 -1.51
C LEU A 70 12.85 -12.11 -2.93
N ALA A 71 14.17 -11.99 -3.13
CA ALA A 71 14.81 -12.15 -4.43
C ALA A 71 14.55 -13.55 -5.03
N CYS A 72 14.73 -14.63 -4.25
CA CYS A 72 14.44 -15.99 -4.71
C CYS A 72 12.96 -16.21 -5.03
N THR A 73 12.06 -15.60 -4.26
CA THR A 73 10.61 -15.69 -4.48
C THR A 73 10.23 -14.99 -5.78
N LEU A 74 10.73 -13.76 -5.98
CA LEU A 74 10.55 -13.01 -7.21
C LEU A 74 11.10 -13.78 -8.42
N ASP A 75 12.28 -14.37 -8.30
CA ASP A 75 12.91 -15.18 -9.36
C ASP A 75 12.11 -16.45 -9.69
N SER A 76 11.46 -17.05 -8.69
CA SER A 76 10.52 -18.17 -8.88
C SER A 76 9.27 -17.71 -9.63
N MET A 77 8.70 -16.56 -9.25
CA MET A 77 7.56 -15.97 -9.94
C MET A 77 7.85 -15.63 -11.40
N LYS A 78 9.06 -15.11 -11.70
CA LYS A 78 9.52 -14.80 -13.06
C LYS A 78 9.56 -16.04 -13.98
N ARG A 79 9.88 -17.22 -13.43
CA ARG A 79 10.06 -18.47 -14.20
C ARG A 79 8.82 -19.36 -14.28
N MET A 80 7.75 -19.01 -13.58
CA MET A 80 6.55 -19.82 -13.50
C MET A 80 5.82 -19.90 -14.85
N SER A 81 5.29 -21.07 -15.19
CA SER A 81 4.49 -21.21 -16.40
C SER A 81 3.08 -20.65 -16.18
N ILE A 82 2.76 -19.50 -16.77
CA ILE A 82 1.43 -18.90 -16.67
C ILE A 82 0.61 -19.12 -17.95
N LYS A 83 -0.70 -19.31 -17.78
CA LYS A 83 -1.66 -19.29 -18.89
C LYS A 83 -2.12 -17.85 -19.13
N ARG A 84 -1.37 -17.08 -19.94
CA ARG A 84 -1.61 -15.64 -20.21
C ARG A 84 -3.05 -15.27 -20.64
N LYS A 85 -3.81 -16.21 -21.20
CA LYS A 85 -5.21 -15.99 -21.60
C LYS A 85 -6.17 -15.94 -20.40
N CYS A 86 -5.83 -16.60 -19.29
CA CYS A 86 -6.68 -16.70 -18.09
C CYS A 86 -6.74 -15.43 -17.24
N GLY A 87 -5.89 -14.43 -17.50
CA GLY A 87 -5.91 -13.16 -16.77
C GLY A 87 -6.51 -11.99 -17.56
N ARG A 88 -7.16 -12.23 -18.71
CA ARG A 88 -7.73 -11.17 -19.56
C ARG A 88 -8.97 -10.49 -18.96
N ASP A 89 -9.55 -11.07 -17.93
CA ASP A 89 -10.70 -10.57 -17.19
C ASP A 89 -10.31 -9.80 -15.92
N ARG A 90 -9.02 -9.81 -15.57
CA ARG A 90 -8.46 -9.25 -14.34
C ARG A 90 -7.41 -8.21 -14.66
N VAL A 91 -7.58 -7.01 -14.14
CA VAL A 91 -6.65 -5.90 -14.35
C VAL A 91 -6.23 -5.34 -13.00
N LEU A 92 -4.92 -5.23 -12.79
CA LEU A 92 -4.31 -4.55 -11.67
C LEU A 92 -4.09 -3.09 -12.03
N LEU A 93 -4.59 -2.19 -11.19
CA LEU A 93 -4.49 -0.74 -11.34
C LEU A 93 -3.78 -0.12 -10.14
N PRO A 94 -3.01 0.96 -10.33
CA PRO A 94 -2.56 1.80 -9.24
C PRO A 94 -3.75 2.39 -8.48
N ARG A 95 -3.78 2.25 -7.17
CA ARG A 95 -4.76 2.92 -6.31
C ARG A 95 -4.05 3.85 -5.35
N GLU A 96 -4.47 5.10 -5.33
CA GLU A 96 -4.06 6.08 -4.34
C GLU A 96 -5.06 6.08 -3.18
N PHE A 97 -4.56 6.20 -1.96
CA PHE A 97 -5.38 6.32 -0.76
C PHE A 97 -4.62 7.06 0.34
N PHE A 98 -5.35 7.59 1.29
CA PHE A 98 -4.87 8.49 2.33
C PHE A 98 -5.22 7.92 3.69
N ILE A 99 -4.25 7.96 4.60
CA ILE A 99 -4.40 7.49 5.98
C ILE A 99 -4.14 8.66 6.93
N SER A 100 -5.01 8.82 7.92
CA SER A 100 -4.80 9.75 9.03
C SER A 100 -3.87 9.14 10.08
N HIS A 101 -2.83 9.90 10.44
CA HIS A 101 -2.03 9.67 11.64
C HIS A 101 -2.45 10.69 12.69
N GLU A 102 -3.58 10.45 13.35
CA GLU A 102 -4.24 11.41 14.25
C GLU A 102 -3.29 11.94 15.34
N GLN A 103 -2.46 11.06 15.91
CA GLN A 103 -1.50 11.42 16.97
C GLN A 103 -0.39 12.36 16.48
N MET A 104 -0.08 12.33 15.18
CA MET A 104 0.96 13.15 14.56
C MET A 104 0.37 14.36 13.81
N GLY A 105 -0.96 14.41 13.62
CA GLY A 105 -1.61 15.43 12.80
C GLY A 105 -1.17 15.38 11.33
N LEU A 106 -0.86 14.19 10.81
CA LEU A 106 -0.35 13.99 9.45
C LEU A 106 -1.34 13.18 8.62
N ILE A 107 -1.44 13.50 7.34
CA ILE A 107 -2.12 12.67 6.34
C ILE A 107 -1.03 12.04 5.47
N GLU A 108 -0.93 10.73 5.49
CA GLU A 108 -0.01 9.98 4.64
C GLU A 108 -0.73 9.60 3.34
N ARG A 109 -0.16 10.01 2.21
CA ARG A 109 -0.55 9.52 0.89
C ARG A 109 0.12 8.17 0.63
N ARG A 110 -0.64 7.19 0.16
CA ARG A 110 -0.17 5.85 -0.20
C ARG A 110 -0.60 5.49 -1.61
N VAL A 111 0.21 4.64 -2.23
CA VAL A 111 -0.07 4.04 -3.52
C VAL A 111 0.07 2.53 -3.37
N GLY A 112 -0.95 1.81 -3.79
CA GLY A 112 -0.99 0.34 -3.77
C GLY A 112 -1.57 -0.21 -5.06
N VAL A 113 -1.76 -1.52 -5.09
CA VAL A 113 -2.47 -2.17 -6.19
C VAL A 113 -3.95 -2.31 -5.85
N TRP A 114 -4.81 -2.22 -6.87
CA TRP A 114 -6.20 -2.60 -6.79
C TRP A 114 -6.52 -3.58 -7.92
N LEU A 115 -7.12 -4.71 -7.56
CA LEU A 115 -7.54 -5.73 -8.52
C LEU A 115 -8.97 -5.47 -8.95
N VAL A 116 -9.17 -5.38 -10.26
CA VAL A 116 -10.47 -5.16 -10.88
C VAL A 116 -10.82 -6.35 -11.76
N HIS A 117 -12.01 -6.90 -11.57
CA HIS A 117 -12.60 -7.80 -12.54
C HIS A 117 -13.36 -7.00 -13.58
N ARG A 118 -13.35 -7.47 -14.83
CA ARG A 118 -14.10 -6.82 -15.91
C ARG A 118 -15.60 -6.71 -15.62
N ALA A 119 -16.13 -7.64 -14.82
CA ALA A 119 -17.52 -7.61 -14.35
C ALA A 119 -17.85 -6.39 -13.47
N ASP A 120 -16.84 -5.72 -12.91
CA ASP A 120 -17.01 -4.56 -12.02
C ASP A 120 -17.10 -3.23 -12.80
N VAL A 121 -16.80 -3.23 -14.11
CA VAL A 121 -16.84 -2.01 -14.95
C VAL A 121 -18.22 -1.32 -14.93
N PRO A 122 -19.36 -2.03 -15.07
CA PRO A 122 -20.67 -1.41 -14.96
C PRO A 122 -20.93 -0.76 -13.59
N LEU A 123 -20.37 -1.33 -12.51
CA LEU A 123 -20.51 -0.77 -11.18
C LEU A 123 -19.67 0.50 -11.02
N ALA A 124 -18.44 0.52 -11.53
CA ALA A 124 -17.62 1.72 -11.57
C ALA A 124 -18.29 2.85 -12.39
N ARG A 125 -18.95 2.50 -13.50
CA ARG A 125 -19.75 3.45 -14.29
C ARG A 125 -20.93 3.99 -13.48
N ALA A 126 -21.68 3.12 -12.81
CA ALA A 126 -22.80 3.53 -11.97
C ALA A 126 -22.37 4.47 -10.83
N VAL A 127 -21.18 4.25 -10.24
CA VAL A 127 -20.60 5.15 -9.23
C VAL A 127 -20.30 6.54 -9.80
N LEU A 128 -19.80 6.63 -11.04
CA LEU A 128 -19.53 7.92 -11.69
C LEU A 128 -20.81 8.65 -12.12
N GLU A 129 -21.86 7.91 -12.43
CA GLU A 129 -23.18 8.44 -12.81
C GLU A 129 -24.04 8.84 -11.58
N ALA A 130 -23.78 8.21 -10.43
CA ALA A 130 -24.36 8.61 -9.15
C ALA A 130 -23.97 10.08 -8.83
N HIS A 131 -24.97 10.88 -8.48
CA HIS A 131 -24.89 12.34 -8.53
C HIS A 131 -23.84 12.94 -7.57
N PRO A 132 -23.26 14.11 -7.92
CA PRO A 132 -22.25 14.80 -7.12
C PRO A 132 -22.72 15.32 -5.75
N ASP A 133 -24.02 15.24 -5.46
CA ASP A 133 -24.65 15.73 -4.22
C ASP A 133 -24.58 14.73 -3.04
N ASP A 134 -24.08 13.51 -3.27
CA ASP A 134 -23.91 12.55 -2.18
C ASP A 134 -22.94 13.12 -1.13
N PRO A 135 -23.24 13.00 0.17
CA PRO A 135 -22.38 13.51 1.23
C PRO A 135 -20.97 12.92 1.11
N VAL A 136 -19.94 13.75 1.35
CA VAL A 136 -18.50 13.37 1.26
C VAL A 136 -18.17 12.12 2.09
N GLU A 137 -18.99 11.81 3.08
CA GLU A 137 -18.87 10.67 4.00
C GLU A 137 -19.32 9.33 3.40
N GLN A 138 -20.09 9.34 2.30
CA GLN A 138 -20.38 8.12 1.54
C GLN A 138 -19.17 7.79 0.66
N GLY A 139 -18.41 6.80 1.11
CA GLY A 139 -17.30 6.24 0.34
C GLY A 139 -17.78 5.58 -0.94
N VAL A 140 -16.89 5.48 -1.92
CA VAL A 140 -17.15 4.73 -3.15
C VAL A 140 -17.15 3.24 -2.82
N SER A 141 -18.28 2.56 -3.03
CA SER A 141 -18.39 1.12 -2.80
C SER A 141 -18.07 0.37 -4.09
N LEU A 142 -16.80 -0.02 -4.25
CA LEU A 142 -16.37 -0.99 -5.26
C LEU A 142 -16.03 -2.32 -4.59
N PRO A 143 -16.23 -3.46 -5.26
CA PRO A 143 -15.81 -4.76 -4.77
C PRO A 143 -14.29 -4.78 -4.61
N GLU A 144 -13.83 -5.18 -3.43
CA GLU A 144 -12.42 -5.40 -3.15
C GLU A 144 -12.07 -6.86 -3.47
N HIS A 145 -11.13 -7.05 -4.40
CA HIS A 145 -10.63 -8.37 -4.79
C HIS A 145 -9.20 -8.53 -4.31
N SER A 146 -8.85 -9.74 -3.86
CA SER A 146 -7.55 -10.02 -3.26
C SER A 146 -6.74 -11.06 -4.03
N LEU A 147 -5.43 -10.84 -4.12
CA LEU A 147 -4.44 -11.79 -4.65
C LEU A 147 -3.92 -12.78 -3.60
N SER A 148 -4.25 -12.58 -2.32
CA SER A 148 -3.71 -13.27 -1.15
C SER A 148 -3.76 -14.80 -1.21
N LEU A 149 -4.83 -15.34 -1.79
CA LEU A 149 -5.12 -16.78 -1.82
C LEU A 149 -5.19 -17.35 -3.23
N ALA A 150 -4.95 -16.50 -4.25
CA ALA A 150 -4.95 -16.95 -5.62
C ALA A 150 -3.68 -17.78 -5.90
N PRO A 151 -3.78 -18.91 -6.63
CA PRO A 151 -2.60 -19.59 -7.15
C PRO A 151 -1.73 -18.60 -7.91
N TRP A 152 -0.42 -18.66 -7.71
CA TRP A 152 0.46 -17.68 -8.30
C TRP A 152 0.38 -17.69 -9.84
N GLU A 153 0.15 -18.85 -10.45
CA GLU A 153 -0.03 -18.98 -11.90
C GLU A 153 -1.18 -18.11 -12.41
N ASP A 154 -2.26 -18.03 -11.63
CA ASP A 154 -3.44 -17.25 -11.94
C ASP A 154 -3.22 -15.78 -11.62
N ALA A 155 -2.71 -15.45 -10.43
CA ALA A 155 -2.44 -14.08 -10.01
C ALA A 155 -1.46 -13.37 -10.94
N LEU A 156 -0.36 -14.05 -11.31
CA LEU A 156 0.67 -13.53 -12.21
C LEU A 156 0.20 -13.39 -13.66
N SER A 157 -0.88 -14.08 -14.04
CA SER A 157 -1.49 -13.93 -15.36
C SER A 157 -2.34 -12.67 -15.52
N SER A 158 -2.72 -12.03 -14.41
CA SER A 158 -3.50 -10.79 -14.39
C SER A 158 -2.82 -9.70 -15.21
N ARG A 159 -3.60 -8.93 -15.95
CA ARG A 159 -3.10 -7.78 -16.70
C ARG A 159 -2.78 -6.64 -15.75
N VAL A 160 -1.84 -5.79 -16.11
CA VAL A 160 -1.49 -4.63 -15.29
C VAL A 160 -1.49 -3.39 -16.16
N TRP A 161 -2.25 -2.38 -15.73
CA TRP A 161 -2.23 -1.07 -16.36
C TRP A 161 -1.60 -0.04 -15.41
N LEU A 162 -0.35 0.33 -15.68
CA LEU A 162 0.41 1.36 -14.94
C LEU A 162 0.38 2.74 -15.63
N GLY A 163 -0.55 2.94 -16.56
CA GLY A 163 -0.70 4.21 -17.27
C GLY A 163 -1.07 5.36 -16.33
N GLY A 164 -0.69 6.58 -16.72
CA GLY A 164 -0.89 7.80 -15.94
C GLY A 164 0.41 8.47 -15.51
N SER A 165 0.29 9.46 -14.62
CA SER A 165 1.40 10.31 -14.15
C SER A 165 2.27 9.68 -13.05
N TRP A 166 2.17 8.35 -12.85
CA TRP A 166 2.94 7.64 -11.83
C TRP A 166 4.43 7.67 -12.13
N ASN A 167 5.23 8.11 -11.17
CA ASN A 167 6.68 8.03 -11.26
C ASN A 167 7.16 6.57 -11.10
N LEU A 168 8.44 6.33 -11.37
CA LEU A 168 8.99 4.97 -11.32
C LEU A 168 8.87 4.33 -9.93
N TYR A 169 9.12 5.09 -8.87
CA TYR A 169 9.00 4.59 -7.50
C TYR A 169 7.56 4.17 -7.17
N GLU A 170 6.56 4.97 -7.58
CA GLU A 170 5.14 4.63 -7.40
C GLU A 170 4.75 3.38 -8.17
N ARG A 171 5.28 3.19 -9.38
CA ARG A 171 5.07 1.95 -10.13
C ARG A 171 5.65 0.74 -9.40
N TYR A 172 6.80 0.90 -8.76
CA TYR A 172 7.35 -0.12 -7.86
C TYR A 172 6.49 -0.33 -6.61
N LEU A 173 5.88 0.71 -6.03
CA LEU A 173 4.93 0.57 -4.93
C LEU A 173 3.73 -0.30 -5.33
N VAL A 174 3.15 -0.07 -6.51
CA VAL A 174 2.03 -0.86 -7.03
C VAL A 174 2.42 -2.33 -7.19
N LEU A 175 3.54 -2.60 -7.88
CA LEU A 175 3.98 -3.98 -8.13
C LEU A 175 4.42 -4.69 -6.84
N SER A 176 5.07 -3.97 -5.93
CA SER A 176 5.46 -4.51 -4.62
C SER A 176 4.25 -4.77 -3.74
N SER A 177 3.17 -3.99 -3.84
CA SER A 177 1.90 -4.25 -3.15
C SER A 177 1.29 -5.57 -3.61
N ALA A 178 1.22 -5.81 -4.93
CA ALA A 178 0.71 -7.07 -5.48
C ALA A 178 1.59 -8.26 -5.07
N PHE A 179 2.91 -8.11 -5.20
CA PHE A 179 3.86 -9.12 -4.77
C PHE A 179 3.75 -9.42 -3.27
N TRP A 180 3.61 -8.38 -2.45
CA TRP A 180 3.46 -8.52 -1.01
C TRP A 180 2.19 -9.26 -0.68
N GLU A 181 1.06 -8.90 -1.25
CA GLU A 181 -0.21 -9.58 -1.04
C GLU A 181 -0.14 -11.09 -1.34
N MET A 182 0.50 -11.46 -2.45
CA MET A 182 0.71 -12.87 -2.83
C MET A 182 1.69 -13.64 -1.92
N THR A 183 2.54 -12.94 -1.15
CA THR A 183 3.65 -13.56 -0.40
C THR A 183 3.60 -13.32 1.11
N HIS A 184 2.76 -12.40 1.58
CA HIS A 184 2.65 -11.92 2.96
C HIS A 184 2.47 -13.07 3.95
N PHE A 185 1.62 -14.05 3.62
CA PHE A 185 1.39 -15.24 4.44
C PHE A 185 2.64 -16.10 4.65
N GLY A 186 3.63 -16.00 3.75
CA GLY A 186 4.93 -16.65 3.90
C GLY A 186 5.87 -15.93 4.88
N PHE A 187 5.78 -14.60 5.01
CA PHE A 187 6.67 -13.78 5.82
C PHE A 187 6.29 -13.74 7.30
N ASP A 188 4.99 -13.85 7.61
CA ASP A 188 4.52 -13.82 8.98
C ASP A 188 4.85 -15.10 9.76
N ARG A 189 5.12 -16.23 9.08
CA ARG A 189 5.51 -17.49 9.75
C ARG A 189 6.71 -17.32 10.69
N ASP A 190 7.72 -16.56 10.30
CA ASP A 190 8.92 -16.33 11.13
C ASP A 190 8.62 -15.36 12.29
N CYS A 191 7.76 -14.36 12.06
CA CYS A 191 7.32 -13.40 13.07
C CYS A 191 6.41 -14.05 14.12
N VAL A 192 5.46 -14.87 13.66
CA VAL A 192 4.58 -15.70 14.49
C VAL A 192 5.40 -16.74 15.26
N ALA A 193 6.34 -17.44 14.62
CA ALA A 193 7.21 -18.39 15.32
C ALA A 193 8.11 -17.69 16.36
N ALA A 194 8.64 -16.50 16.07
CA ALA A 194 9.41 -15.70 17.02
C ALA A 194 8.55 -15.16 18.17
N ALA A 195 7.32 -14.71 17.90
CA ALA A 195 6.37 -14.29 18.91
C ALA A 195 5.95 -15.46 19.82
N GLN A 196 5.70 -16.63 19.24
CA GLN A 196 5.40 -17.87 19.98
C GLN A 196 6.60 -18.34 20.80
N ALA A 197 7.83 -18.23 20.29
CA ALA A 197 9.04 -18.53 21.05
C ALA A 197 9.22 -17.57 22.25
N ARG A 198 8.94 -16.27 22.06
CA ARG A 198 8.99 -15.26 23.14
C ARG A 198 7.89 -15.46 24.18
N ALA A 199 6.70 -15.87 23.76
CA ALA A 199 5.61 -16.21 24.66
C ALA A 199 5.98 -17.42 25.54
N LYS A 200 6.74 -18.38 25.01
CA LYS A 200 7.26 -19.52 25.78
C LYS A 200 8.35 -19.15 26.78
N THR A 201 9.05 -18.03 26.60
CA THR A 201 10.15 -17.58 27.47
C THR A 201 9.75 -16.46 28.45
N LYS A 202 8.52 -15.95 28.37
CA LYS A 202 8.01 -14.96 29.34
C LYS A 202 7.32 -15.69 30.50
N THR A 203 8.04 -15.88 31.61
CA THR A 203 7.43 -15.99 32.94
C THR A 203 6.71 -14.67 33.29
N PRO A 204 5.59 -14.70 34.04
CA PRO A 204 4.86 -13.48 34.37
C PRO A 204 5.75 -12.54 35.22
N PRO A 205 5.73 -11.22 34.99
CA PRO A 205 6.44 -10.31 35.89
C PRO A 205 5.67 -10.17 37.21
N GLU A 206 6.40 -10.29 38.32
CA GLU A 206 5.95 -9.83 39.63
C GLU A 206 5.78 -8.29 39.63
N ASP A 207 4.74 -7.84 40.31
CA ASP A 207 4.34 -6.45 40.47
C ASP A 207 5.50 -5.62 41.03
N THR A 208 6.02 -4.70 40.20
CA THR A 208 6.89 -3.63 40.67
C THR A 208 6.14 -2.31 40.53
N VAL A 209 5.67 -1.82 41.67
CA VAL A 209 5.19 -0.45 41.86
C VAL A 209 6.36 0.49 41.60
N VAL A 210 6.28 1.28 40.52
CA VAL A 210 7.24 2.34 40.22
C VAL A 210 6.71 3.65 40.79
N ASP A 211 7.40 4.14 41.81
CA ASP A 211 7.15 5.41 42.48
C ASP A 211 7.46 6.61 41.58
N GLY A 212 6.63 7.65 41.70
CA GLY A 212 6.51 8.76 40.77
C GLY A 212 7.59 9.81 40.91
N CYS A 213 8.29 10.10 39.80
CA CYS A 213 8.98 11.36 39.61
C CYS A 213 8.69 11.86 38.18
N LEU A 214 7.69 12.74 38.05
CA LEU A 214 7.29 13.33 36.76
C LEU A 214 8.37 14.31 36.30
N SER A 215 9.17 13.89 35.31
CA SER A 215 10.06 14.80 34.60
C SER A 215 9.22 15.77 33.76
N VAL A 216 9.35 17.07 34.04
CA VAL A 216 8.69 18.12 33.26
C VAL A 216 9.22 18.07 31.84
N THR A 217 8.36 17.76 30.90
CA THR A 217 8.75 17.60 29.50
C THR A 217 8.86 18.96 28.81
N VAL A 218 9.61 19.03 27.71
CA VAL A 218 9.70 20.23 26.86
C VAL A 218 8.30 20.72 26.40
N SER A 219 7.33 19.80 26.32
CA SER A 219 5.93 20.09 25.99
C SER A 219 5.23 20.90 27.09
N ASP A 220 5.47 20.57 28.36
CA ASP A 220 4.86 21.27 29.51
C ASP A 220 5.36 22.71 29.63
N LEU A 221 6.64 22.92 29.29
CA LEU A 221 7.27 24.25 29.33
C LEU A 221 6.79 25.14 28.18
N ARG A 222 6.45 24.55 27.02
CA ARG A 222 5.82 25.25 25.88
C ARG A 222 4.37 25.62 26.18
N LEU A 223 3.63 24.73 26.84
CA LEU A 223 2.24 24.96 27.25
C LEU A 223 2.14 26.13 28.24
N ARG A 224 3.03 26.17 29.25
CA ARG A 224 3.10 27.28 30.21
C ARG A 224 3.38 28.62 29.53
N ARG A 225 4.42 28.69 28.67
CA ARG A 225 4.74 29.93 27.95
C ARG A 225 3.60 30.42 27.06
N ALA A 226 2.94 29.54 26.32
CA ALA A 226 1.82 29.94 25.47
C ALA A 226 0.64 30.48 26.29
N THR A 227 0.35 29.86 27.44
CA THR A 227 -0.66 30.34 28.40
C THR A 227 -0.31 31.73 28.92
N ASP A 228 0.96 31.98 29.26
CA ASP A 228 1.45 33.30 29.72
C ASP A 228 1.28 34.41 28.66
N PHE A 229 1.27 34.06 27.37
CA PHE A 229 1.01 34.99 26.26
C PHE A 229 -0.48 35.10 25.89
N GLY A 230 -1.39 34.48 26.66
CA GLY A 230 -2.83 34.43 26.35
C GLY A 230 -3.17 33.61 25.10
N LEU A 231 -2.24 32.76 24.65
CA LEU A 231 -2.42 31.89 23.49
C LEU A 231 -2.94 30.53 23.93
N ILE A 232 -4.06 30.11 23.36
CA ILE A 232 -4.56 28.74 23.51
C ILE A 232 -3.66 27.85 22.67
N VAL A 233 -2.84 26.99 23.31
CA VAL A 233 -2.18 25.88 22.60
C VAL A 233 -3.30 24.94 22.20
N PRO A 234 -3.59 24.80 20.91
CA PRO A 234 -4.71 23.96 20.55
C PRO A 234 -4.36 22.50 20.86
N ASP A 235 -5.26 21.80 21.53
CA ASP A 235 -5.06 20.40 21.83
C ASP A 235 -4.94 19.61 20.52
N ARG A 236 -3.84 18.86 20.39
CA ARG A 236 -3.65 17.93 19.27
C ARG A 236 -4.68 16.79 19.30
N PHE A 237 -5.38 16.60 20.41
CA PHE A 237 -6.45 15.62 20.60
C PHE A 237 -7.87 16.23 20.56
N ASP A 238 -8.00 17.52 20.27
CA ASP A 238 -9.30 18.19 20.12
C ASP A 238 -10.18 17.40 19.14
N GLU A 239 -11.34 16.96 19.63
CA GLU A 239 -12.29 16.14 18.87
C GLU A 239 -12.73 16.83 17.58
N ALA A 240 -12.87 18.17 17.61
CA ALA A 240 -13.19 18.95 16.43
C ALA A 240 -12.08 18.86 15.37
N ARG A 241 -10.80 18.83 15.78
CA ARG A 241 -9.68 18.65 14.86
C ARG A 241 -9.61 17.24 14.30
N ARG A 242 -9.82 16.22 15.14
CA ARG A 242 -9.87 14.82 14.68
C ARG A 242 -10.98 14.61 13.66
N ALA A 243 -12.18 15.17 13.91
CA ALA A 243 -13.29 15.16 12.96
C ALA A 243 -12.94 15.88 11.65
N CYS A 244 -12.29 17.05 11.71
CA CYS A 244 -11.79 17.75 10.52
C CYS A 244 -10.79 16.90 9.72
N PHE A 245 -9.85 16.22 10.40
CA PHE A 245 -8.87 15.34 9.76
C PHE A 245 -9.54 14.14 9.08
N ALA A 246 -10.46 13.48 9.77
CA ALA A 246 -11.22 12.36 9.21
C ALA A 246 -12.02 12.79 7.97
N THR A 247 -12.72 13.93 8.05
CA THR A 247 -13.46 14.52 6.92
C THR A 247 -12.54 14.83 5.74
N ARG A 248 -11.34 15.38 6.01
CA ARG A 248 -10.37 15.67 4.95
C ARG A 248 -9.86 14.39 4.29
N VAL A 249 -9.54 13.37 5.06
CA VAL A 249 -9.09 12.07 4.54
C VAL A 249 -10.19 11.40 3.73
N ALA A 250 -11.44 11.40 4.20
CA ALA A 250 -12.59 10.89 3.46
C ALA A 250 -12.74 11.59 2.09
N ARG A 251 -12.62 12.92 2.05
CA ARG A 251 -12.67 13.69 0.80
C ARG A 251 -11.54 13.32 -0.18
N LEU A 252 -10.33 13.15 0.32
CA LEU A 252 -9.17 12.76 -0.49
C LEU A 252 -9.32 11.34 -1.03
N ASN A 253 -9.77 10.39 -0.19
CA ASN A 253 -10.04 9.02 -0.62
C ASN A 253 -11.17 8.96 -1.64
N ARG A 254 -12.28 9.68 -1.43
CA ARG A 254 -13.36 9.75 -2.42
C ARG A 254 -12.88 10.28 -3.77
N ALA A 255 -12.05 11.32 -3.77
CA ALA A 255 -11.47 11.84 -5.02
C ALA A 255 -10.57 10.79 -5.71
N ALA A 256 -9.74 10.07 -4.94
CA ALA A 256 -8.89 9.02 -5.47
C ALA A 256 -9.68 7.80 -5.98
N ASP A 257 -10.77 7.41 -5.30
CA ASP A 257 -11.63 6.31 -5.73
C ASP A 257 -12.44 6.68 -6.99
N LEU A 258 -12.86 7.95 -7.13
CA LEU A 258 -13.48 8.44 -8.38
C LEU A 258 -12.47 8.45 -9.55
N ASP A 259 -11.23 8.88 -9.33
CA ASP A 259 -10.16 8.77 -10.33
C ASP A 259 -9.92 7.30 -10.74
N LEU A 260 -9.92 6.39 -9.76
CA LEU A 260 -9.83 4.95 -10.02
C LEU A 260 -11.02 4.47 -10.86
N CYS A 261 -12.25 4.89 -10.57
CA CYS A 261 -13.44 4.55 -11.36
C CYS A 261 -13.31 5.02 -12.81
N CYS A 262 -12.85 6.26 -13.04
CA CYS A 262 -12.57 6.77 -14.38
C CYS A 262 -11.61 5.86 -15.15
N ARG A 263 -10.53 5.40 -14.49
CA ARG A 263 -9.58 4.46 -15.08
C ARG A 263 -10.20 3.07 -15.31
N ILE A 264 -11.07 2.59 -14.44
CA ILE A 264 -11.78 1.33 -14.65
C ILE A 264 -12.66 1.39 -15.90
N VAL A 265 -13.39 2.51 -16.09
CA VAL A 265 -14.25 2.70 -17.26
C VAL A 265 -13.42 2.83 -18.55
N ASP A 266 -12.30 3.55 -18.51
CA ASP A 266 -11.36 3.68 -19.63
C ASP A 266 -10.86 2.32 -20.17
N LEU A 267 -10.79 1.28 -19.32
CA LEU A 267 -10.36 -0.06 -19.73
C LEU A 267 -11.29 -0.72 -20.77
N ASP A 268 -12.58 -0.38 -20.74
CA ASP A 268 -13.57 -0.95 -21.66
C ASP A 268 -13.70 -0.10 -22.95
N GLU A 269 -13.45 1.21 -22.87
CA GLU A 269 -13.52 2.15 -23.99
C GLU A 269 -12.35 2.01 -24.99
N GLY A 270 -11.22 1.43 -24.56
CA GLY A 270 -10.08 1.10 -25.43
C GLY A 270 -10.34 0.06 -26.53
N ARG A 271 -11.59 -0.39 -26.70
CA ARG A 271 -12.06 -1.28 -27.77
C ARG A 271 -12.55 -0.54 -29.02
N GLY A 272 -12.80 0.76 -28.94
CA GLY A 272 -13.47 1.54 -29.99
C GLY A 272 -12.57 2.31 -30.98
N SER A 273 -11.24 2.19 -30.89
CA SER A 273 -10.28 2.93 -31.72
C SER A 273 -9.27 2.03 -32.41
#